data_AF-I7LBI7-F1
#
_entry.id   AF-I7LBI7-F1
#
_cell.length_a   1.000
_cell.length_b   1.000
_cell.length_c   1.000
_cell.angle_alpha   90.00
_cell.angle_beta   90.00
_cell.angle_gamma   90.00
#
_symmetry.space_group_name_H-M   'P 1'
#
loop_
_entity.id
_entity.type
_entity.pdbx_description
1 polymer ?
#
loop_
_entity_poly.entity_id
_entity_poly.type
_entity_poly.pdbx_seq_one_letter_code
_entity_poly.pdbx_strand_id
1 'polypeptide(L)'
;MRQLIRKIKENSFIKKLNSFYAMPVVWWSLLLMLLPYLSSLLRIPIVFRVGVVCLIIGNIISFHVGFLINRLKLKSWWLLVLPALFCLAVLPTYAKYNLLFGIIFLIFELFGQMNKQIYR
;
A
#
# COMPACT_ATOMS: atom_id res chain seq x y z
N MET A 1 -8.17 22.87 -9.47
CA MET A 1 -8.09 21.53 -8.85
C MET A 1 -9.30 20.62 -9.17
N ARG A 2 -10.57 21.05 -8.99
CA ARG A 2 -11.77 20.22 -9.28
C ARG A 2 -11.93 19.75 -10.74
N GLN A 3 -11.54 20.58 -11.72
CA GLN A 3 -11.66 20.24 -13.14
C GLN A 3 -10.69 19.13 -13.57
N LEU A 4 -9.47 19.08 -13.02
CA LEU A 4 -8.49 18.02 -13.27
C LEU A 4 -8.98 16.67 -12.72
N ILE A 5 -9.50 16.67 -11.49
CA ILE A 5 -10.08 15.46 -10.87
C ILE A 5 -11.25 14.93 -11.72
N ARG A 6 -12.09 15.83 -12.26
CA ARG A 6 -13.21 15.45 -13.12
C ARG A 6 -12.74 14.82 -14.45
N LYS A 7 -11.72 15.41 -15.09
CA LYS A 7 -11.08 14.87 -16.30
C LYS A 7 -10.46 13.48 -16.07
N ILE A 8 -9.80 13.28 -14.94
CA ILE A 8 -9.23 11.98 -14.54
C ILE A 8 -10.36 10.96 -14.32
N LYS A 9 -11.48 11.37 -13.72
CA LYS A 9 -12.61 10.47 -13.44
C LYS A 9 -13.46 10.13 -14.68
N GLU A 10 -13.52 11.03 -15.67
CA GLU A 10 -14.23 10.81 -16.94
C GLU A 10 -13.47 9.94 -17.94
N ASN A 11 -12.18 9.69 -17.71
CA ASN A 11 -11.38 8.86 -18.60
C ASN A 11 -11.91 7.41 -18.61
N SER A 12 -12.28 6.90 -19.79
CA SER A 12 -12.92 5.58 -19.94
C SER A 12 -12.05 4.45 -19.39
N PHE A 13 -10.73 4.61 -19.48
CA PHE A 13 -9.74 3.66 -18.97
C PHE A 13 -9.76 3.57 -17.44
N ILE A 14 -9.81 4.71 -16.74
CA ILE A 14 -9.85 4.78 -15.28
C ILE A 14 -11.20 4.28 -14.77
N LYS A 15 -12.29 4.58 -15.48
CA LYS A 15 -13.63 4.08 -15.15
C LYS A 15 -13.73 2.55 -15.24
N LYS A 16 -13.06 1.95 -16.23
CA LYS A 16 -12.97 0.49 -16.43
C LYS A 16 -11.97 -0.19 -15.49
N LEU A 17 -10.91 0.50 -15.08
CA LEU A 17 -10.01 0.00 -14.03
C LEU A 17 -10.71 0.02 -12.66
N ASN A 18 -11.40 1.12 -12.36
CA ASN A 18 -12.06 1.30 -11.07
C ASN A 18 -13.38 0.53 -10.93
N SER A 19 -13.83 -0.17 -11.99
CA SER A 19 -14.96 -1.10 -11.88
C SER A 19 -14.56 -2.41 -11.19
N PHE A 20 -13.26 -2.70 -11.08
CA PHE A 20 -12.79 -3.87 -10.34
C PHE A 20 -12.91 -3.65 -8.84
N TYR A 21 -13.55 -4.59 -8.15
CA TYR A 21 -13.82 -4.48 -6.71
C TYR A 21 -12.54 -4.40 -5.86
N ALA A 22 -11.43 -4.96 -6.35
CA ALA A 22 -10.14 -4.96 -5.66
C ALA A 22 -9.30 -3.69 -5.89
N MET A 23 -9.76 -2.75 -6.71
CA MET A 23 -8.96 -1.58 -7.09
C MET A 23 -8.50 -0.69 -5.92
N PRO A 24 -9.29 -0.51 -4.85
CA PRO A 24 -8.83 0.23 -3.68
C PRO A 24 -7.53 -0.33 -3.06
N VAL A 25 -7.38 -1.66 -3.02
CA VAL A 25 -6.16 -2.33 -2.52
C VAL A 25 -4.96 -2.00 -3.42
N VAL A 26 -5.16 -2.05 -4.73
CA VAL A 26 -4.14 -1.71 -5.72
C VAL A 26 -3.70 -0.25 -5.60
N TRP A 27 -4.65 0.68 -5.45
CA TRP A 27 -4.35 2.10 -5.29
C TRP A 27 -3.54 2.40 -4.02
N TRP A 28 -3.90 1.79 -2.90
CA TRP A 28 -3.14 1.93 -1.65
C TRP A 28 -1.74 1.32 -1.76
N SER A 29 -1.61 0.17 -2.43
CA SER A 29 -0.31 -0.47 -2.67
C SER A 29 0.59 0.39 -3.56
N LEU A 30 0.04 0.97 -4.63
CA LEU A 30 0.76 1.91 -5.50
C LEU A 30 1.16 3.19 -4.76
N LEU A 31 0.30 3.72 -3.89
CA LEU A 31 0.62 4.88 -3.06
C LEU A 31 1.82 4.58 -2.15
N LEU A 32 1.80 3.43 -1.48
CA LEU A 32 2.90 2.98 -0.62
C LEU A 32 4.19 2.80 -1.41
N MET A 33 4.10 2.28 -2.63
CA MET A 33 5.21 2.12 -3.55
C MET A 33 5.88 3.45 -3.92
N LEU A 34 5.09 4.52 -4.10
CA LEU A 34 5.56 5.84 -4.53
C LEU A 34 6.13 6.69 -3.38
N LEU A 35 5.68 6.46 -2.15
CA LEU A 35 6.09 7.21 -0.96
C LEU A 35 7.64 7.29 -0.74
N PRO A 36 8.41 6.20 -0.88
CA PRO A 36 9.88 6.24 -0.80
C PRO A 36 10.52 7.10 -1.89
N TYR A 37 9.96 7.08 -3.10
CA TYR A 37 10.46 7.87 -4.24
C TYR A 37 10.13 9.36 -4.09
N LEU A 38 8.91 9.68 -3.67
CA LEU A 38 8.48 11.06 -3.37
C LEU A 38 9.32 11.67 -2.26
N SER A 39 9.58 10.90 -1.19
CA SER A 39 10.45 11.35 -0.10
C SER A 39 11.91 11.49 -0.54
N SER A 40 12.38 10.66 -1.47
CA SER A 40 13.68 10.85 -2.11
C SER A 40 13.74 12.13 -2.94
N LEU A 41 12.68 12.46 -3.68
CA LEU A 41 12.58 13.69 -4.48
C LEU A 41 12.61 14.94 -3.60
N LEU A 42 12.00 14.88 -2.41
CA LEU A 42 12.02 15.94 -1.40
C LEU A 42 13.34 16.02 -0.61
N ARG A 43 14.36 15.25 -0.98
CA ARG A 43 15.68 15.18 -0.31
C ARG A 43 15.59 14.83 1.18
N ILE A 44 14.58 14.06 1.58
CA ILE A 44 14.43 13.62 2.98
C ILE A 44 15.58 12.65 3.33
N PRO A 45 16.19 12.76 4.52
CA PRO A 45 17.26 11.87 4.96
C PRO A 45 16.84 10.40 4.92
N ILE A 46 17.78 9.53 4.60
CA ILE A 46 17.48 8.11 4.39
C ILE A 46 16.90 7.43 5.63
N VAL A 47 17.36 7.84 6.82
CA VAL A 47 16.84 7.36 8.11
C VAL A 47 15.36 7.69 8.29
N PHE A 48 14.92 8.88 7.89
CA PHE A 48 13.51 9.28 7.96
C PHE A 48 12.65 8.56 6.91
N ARG A 49 13.19 8.31 5.71
CA ARG A 49 12.47 7.54 4.68
C ARG A 49 12.23 6.10 5.13
N VAL A 50 13.23 5.46 5.71
CA VAL A 50 13.10 4.07 6.18
C VAL A 50 12.30 4.00 7.49
N GLY A 51 12.60 4.86 8.46
CA GLY A 51 12.00 4.82 9.80
C GLY A 51 10.60 5.43 9.90
N VAL A 52 10.33 6.55 9.23
CA VAL A 52 9.01 7.20 9.32
C VAL A 52 8.12 6.78 8.16
N VAL A 53 8.63 6.85 6.93
CA VAL A 53 7.80 6.59 5.75
C VAL A 53 7.55 5.09 5.56
N CYS A 54 8.59 4.26 5.62
CA CYS A 54 8.42 2.82 5.43
C CYS A 54 7.87 2.15 6.70
N LEU A 55 8.49 2.37 7.86
CA LEU A 55 8.03 1.73 9.10
C LEU A 55 6.68 2.28 9.60
N ILE A 56 6.55 3.58 9.86
CA ILE A 56 5.32 4.09 10.51
C ILE A 56 4.16 4.17 9.50
N ILE A 57 4.33 4.95 8.43
CA ILE A 57 3.27 5.17 7.44
C ILE A 57 2.93 3.86 6.71
N GLY A 58 3.94 3.07 6.36
CA GLY A 58 3.73 1.77 5.71
C GLY A 58 2.93 0.78 6.55
N ASN A 59 3.16 0.71 7.86
CA ASN A 59 2.37 -0.17 8.73
C ASN A 59 0.92 0.30 8.87
N ILE A 60 0.67 1.60 8.96
CA ILE A 60 -0.69 2.16 9.00
C ILE A 60 -1.44 1.82 7.70
N ILE A 61 -0.79 2.01 6.55
CA ILE A 61 -1.37 1.67 5.24
C ILE A 61 -1.61 0.17 5.15
N SER A 62 -0.65 -0.66 5.57
CA SER A 62 -0.80 -2.12 5.53
C SER A 62 -2.00 -2.59 6.37
N PHE A 63 -2.14 -2.08 7.59
CA PHE A 63 -3.31 -2.38 8.43
C PHE A 63 -4.62 -1.96 7.77
N HIS A 64 -4.65 -0.76 7.17
CA HIS A 64 -5.83 -0.28 6.44
C HIS A 64 -6.18 -1.17 5.25
N VAL A 65 -5.18 -1.63 4.49
CA VAL A 65 -5.38 -2.52 3.34
C VAL A 65 -5.89 -3.89 3.79
N GLY A 66 -5.35 -4.46 4.87
CA GLY A 66 -5.87 -5.69 5.46
C GLY A 66 -7.34 -5.59 5.88
N PHE A 67 -7.71 -4.45 6.50
CA PHE A 67 -9.10 -4.16 6.83
C PHE A 67 -9.98 -4.04 5.58
N LEU A 68 -9.46 -3.41 4.52
CA LEU A 68 -10.15 -3.23 3.25
C LEU A 68 -10.39 -4.56 2.54
N ILE A 69 -9.41 -5.48 2.57
CA ILE A 69 -9.51 -6.85 2.04
C ILE A 69 -10.67 -7.60 2.71
N ASN A 70 -10.78 -7.50 4.04
CA ASN A 70 -11.88 -8.13 4.78
C ASN A 70 -13.24 -7.46 4.47
N ARG A 71 -13.29 -6.12 4.42
CA ARG A 71 -14.52 -5.37 4.06
C ARG A 71 -15.01 -5.72 2.65
N LEU A 72 -14.08 -5.85 1.71
CA LEU A 72 -14.34 -6.21 0.32
C LEU A 72 -14.40 -7.75 0.12
N LYS A 73 -14.42 -8.57 1.18
CA LYS A 73 -14.47 -10.04 1.10
C LYS A 73 -13.53 -10.64 0.04
N LEU A 74 -12.35 -10.03 -0.12
CA LEU A 74 -11.38 -10.45 -1.13
C LEU A 74 -10.69 -11.74 -0.68
N LYS A 75 -10.17 -12.53 -1.64
CA LYS A 75 -9.40 -13.74 -1.33
C LYS A 75 -8.14 -13.37 -0.56
N SER A 76 -7.72 -14.21 0.39
CA SER A 76 -6.52 -13.96 1.22
C SER A 76 -5.23 -13.78 0.42
N TRP A 77 -5.15 -14.26 -0.82
CA TRP A 77 -4.00 -14.00 -1.71
C TRP A 77 -3.77 -12.51 -2.00
N TRP A 78 -4.79 -11.65 -1.81
CA TRP A 78 -4.63 -10.20 -1.96
C TRP A 78 -3.71 -9.56 -0.92
N LEU A 79 -3.48 -10.23 0.22
CA LEU A 79 -2.53 -9.80 1.26
C LEU A 79 -1.07 -9.82 0.77
N LEU A 80 -0.79 -10.51 -0.33
CA LEU A 80 0.56 -10.55 -0.88
C LEU A 80 0.86 -9.37 -1.79
N VAL A 81 -0.18 -8.67 -2.28
CA VAL A 81 -0.04 -7.63 -3.30
C VAL A 81 0.76 -6.45 -2.77
N LEU A 82 0.39 -5.92 -1.60
CA LEU A 82 1.07 -4.79 -0.98
C LEU A 82 2.54 -5.10 -0.63
N PRO A 83 2.85 -6.16 0.13
CA PRO A 83 4.24 -6.48 0.47
C PRO A 83 5.06 -6.87 -0.77
N ALA A 84 4.49 -7.56 -1.76
CA ALA A 84 5.22 -7.89 -2.99
C ALA A 84 5.55 -6.65 -3.82
N LEU A 85 4.59 -5.74 -4.02
CA LEU A 85 4.83 -4.49 -4.76
C LEU A 85 5.83 -3.59 -4.05
N PHE A 86 5.75 -3.49 -2.72
CA PHE A 86 6.72 -2.75 -1.94
C PHE A 86 8.12 -3.36 -2.08
N CYS A 87 8.25 -4.68 -1.93
CA CYS A 87 9.52 -5.37 -2.14
C CYS A 87 10.09 -5.12 -3.54
N LEU A 88 9.28 -5.20 -4.60
CA LEU A 88 9.75 -4.90 -5.96
C LEU A 88 10.26 -3.46 -6.10
N ALA A 89 9.60 -2.51 -5.45
CA ALA A 89 9.95 -1.11 -5.54
C ALA A 89 11.17 -0.72 -4.70
N VAL A 90 11.44 -1.43 -3.63
CA VAL A 90 12.53 -1.14 -2.69
C VAL A 90 13.77 -2.00 -3.00
N LEU A 91 13.62 -3.03 -3.83
CA LEU A 91 14.71 -3.88 -4.36
C LEU A 91 15.89 -3.08 -4.95
N PRO A 92 15.66 -2.06 -5.81
CA PRO A 92 16.74 -1.31 -6.44
C PRO A 92 17.46 -0.36 -5.47
N THR A 93 16.81 0.06 -4.38
CA THR A 93 17.28 1.16 -3.52
C THR A 93 17.70 0.71 -2.12
N TYR A 94 17.16 -0.40 -1.60
CA TYR A 94 17.38 -0.85 -0.21
C TYR A 94 17.42 -2.38 -0.08
N ALA A 95 18.11 -3.06 -1.01
CA ALA A 95 18.16 -4.52 -1.11
C ALA A 95 18.40 -5.27 0.23
N LYS A 96 19.18 -4.70 1.16
CA LYS A 96 19.47 -5.32 2.47
C LYS A 96 18.27 -5.36 3.44
N TYR A 97 17.32 -4.44 3.33
CA TYR A 97 16.22 -4.31 4.31
C TYR A 97 14.89 -4.85 3.80
N ASN A 98 14.85 -5.23 2.52
CA ASN A 98 13.62 -5.36 1.77
C ASN A 98 12.69 -6.49 2.24
N LEU A 99 13.26 -7.66 2.51
CA LEU A 99 12.51 -8.83 3.00
C LEU A 99 11.89 -8.60 4.38
N LEU A 100 12.62 -7.91 5.26
CA LEU A 100 12.17 -7.64 6.63
C LEU A 100 10.95 -6.71 6.63
N PHE A 101 10.95 -5.69 5.77
CA PHE A 101 9.79 -4.82 5.57
C PHE A 101 8.59 -5.55 4.97
N GLY A 102 8.81 -6.42 3.97
CA GLY A 102 7.74 -7.23 3.39
C GLY A 102 7.03 -8.10 4.43
N ILE A 103 7.80 -8.75 5.32
CA ILE A 103 7.24 -9.57 6.41
C ILE A 103 6.46 -8.71 7.41
N ILE A 104 7.02 -7.56 7.81
CA ILE A 104 6.35 -6.64 8.74
C ILE A 104 5.00 -6.20 8.17
N PHE A 105 4.95 -5.80 6.90
CA PHE A 105 3.70 -5.38 6.28
C PHE A 105 2.70 -6.52 6.22
N LEU A 106 3.11 -7.72 5.85
CA LEU A 106 2.24 -8.89 5.81
C LEU A 106 1.62 -9.20 7.19
N ILE A 107 2.38 -9.06 8.28
CA ILE A 107 1.88 -9.21 9.65
C ILE A 107 0.80 -8.16 9.97
N PHE A 108 1.06 -6.89 9.65
CA PHE A 108 0.08 -5.81 9.90
C PHE A 108 -1.18 -5.95 9.03
N GLU A 109 -1.03 -6.44 7.80
CA GLU A 109 -2.15 -6.71 6.89
C GLU A 109 -3.02 -7.86 7.43
N LEU A 110 -2.40 -8.92 7.94
CA LEU A 110 -3.10 -10.01 8.64
C LEU A 110 -3.86 -9.49 9.87
N PHE A 111 -3.25 -8.64 10.69
CA PHE A 111 -3.94 -8.01 11.82
C PHE A 111 -5.13 -7.17 11.37
N GLY A 112 -4.97 -6.37 10.31
CA GLY A 112 -6.07 -5.59 9.71
C GLY A 112 -7.20 -6.47 9.21
N GLN A 113 -6.88 -7.62 8.61
CA GLN A 113 -7.87 -8.59 8.17
C GLN A 113 -8.61 -9.24 9.35
N MET A 114 -7.88 -9.60 10.41
CA MET A 114 -8.41 -10.25 11.62
C MET A 114 -9.15 -9.31 12.57
N ASN A 115 -9.24 -8.01 12.28
CA ASN A 115 -9.83 -7.00 13.17
C ASN A 115 -11.25 -7.33 13.70
N LYS A 116 -12.04 -8.15 12.99
CA LYS A 116 -13.36 -8.62 13.47
C LYS A 116 -13.32 -9.78 14.48
N GLN A 117 -12.20 -10.50 14.59
CA GLN A 117 -12.02 -11.60 15.55
C GLN A 117 -11.33 -11.15 16.84
N ILE A 118 -10.67 -9.99 16.86
CA ILE A 118 -9.91 -9.50 18.01
C ILE A 118 -10.81 -8.76 19.03
N TYR A 119 -11.92 -8.15 18.58
CA TYR A 119 -12.87 -7.43 19.43
C TYR A 119 -14.14 -8.22 19.74
N ARG A 120 -14.05 -9.55 19.83
CA ARG A 120 -15.18 -10.42 20.18
C ARG A 120 -14.98 -11.09 21.53
#